data_AF-A0AAX6N2U6-F1
#
_entry.id   AF-A0AAX6N2U6-F1
#
_cell.length_a   1.000
_cell.length_b   1.000
_cell.length_c   1.000
_cell.angle_alpha   90.00
_cell.angle_beta   90.00
_cell.angle_gamma   90.00
#
_symmetry.space_group_name_H-M   'P 1'
#
loop_
_entity.id
_entity.type
_entity.pdbx_description
1 polymer ?
#
loop_
_entity_poly.entity_id
_entity_poly.type
_entity_poly.pdbx_seq_one_letter_code
_entity_poly.pdbx_strand_id
1 'polypeptide(L)'
;MTDFLSDVLSSLVPVIDTHKSLNTQKINKHIELLKQQHWFRNIYEDDKYYALLFGNRRVRFYLQSSLRIKRMIHKKKVQEKFLTLLNKELKG
;
A
#
# COMPACT_ATOMS: atom_id res chain seq x y z
N MET A 1 -18.82 1.59 19.34
CA MET A 1 -17.46 2.18 19.29
C MET A 1 -16.53 1.12 19.84
N THR A 2 -15.96 0.31 18.96
CA THR A 2 -15.01 -0.75 19.32
C THR A 2 -13.61 -0.28 19.00
N ASP A 3 -12.92 0.20 20.03
CA ASP A 3 -11.46 0.06 20.14
C ASP A 3 -11.10 -1.44 20.13
N PHE A 4 -9.87 -1.78 19.73
CA PHE A 4 -9.10 -3.01 20.07
C PHE A 4 -8.39 -3.84 18.99
N LEU A 5 -8.45 -3.57 17.68
CA LEU A 5 -7.67 -4.39 16.72
C LEU A 5 -6.40 -3.72 16.21
N SER A 6 -5.41 -3.70 17.10
CA SER A 6 -4.01 -4.08 16.81
C SER A 6 -3.07 -2.98 16.29
N ASP A 7 -2.88 -1.92 17.07
CA ASP A 7 -1.52 -1.40 17.20
C ASP A 7 -0.66 -2.52 17.83
N VAL A 8 0.47 -2.87 17.19
CA VAL A 8 1.67 -3.49 17.77
C VAL A 8 1.90 -5.02 17.71
N LEU A 9 0.95 -5.93 17.44
CA LEU A 9 1.31 -7.36 17.49
C LEU A 9 1.67 -8.03 16.13
N SER A 10 2.89 -8.58 16.13
CA SER A 10 3.40 -9.68 15.30
C SER A 10 3.81 -9.39 13.86
N SER A 11 5.11 -9.18 13.69
CA SER A 11 5.89 -9.96 12.73
C SER A 11 5.26 -11.33 12.44
N LEU A 12 5.04 -11.67 11.16
CA LEU A 12 4.70 -13.02 10.68
C LEU A 12 3.26 -13.51 10.96
N VAL A 13 2.23 -12.79 10.50
CA VAL A 13 0.91 -13.42 10.28
C VAL A 13 0.75 -13.71 8.78
N PRO A 14 0.53 -14.98 8.37
CA PRO A 14 0.14 -15.27 6.99
C PRO A 14 -1.20 -14.59 6.76
N VAL A 15 -1.29 -13.79 5.70
CA VAL A 15 -2.53 -13.10 5.33
C VAL A 15 -3.58 -14.18 5.11
N ILE A 16 -4.48 -14.36 6.07
CA ILE A 16 -5.67 -15.17 5.90
C ILE A 16 -6.50 -14.43 4.84
N ASP A 17 -6.48 -14.97 3.62
CA ASP A 17 -7.26 -14.55 2.46
C ASP A 17 -8.76 -14.76 2.75
N THR A 18 -9.31 -13.93 3.63
CA THR A 18 -10.72 -13.59 3.51
C THR A 18 -10.86 -12.88 2.18
N HIS A 19 -11.68 -13.42 1.27
CA HIS A 19 -11.94 -12.92 -0.09
C HIS A 19 -12.56 -11.50 -0.08
N LYS A 20 -11.85 -10.52 0.46
CA LYS A 20 -12.23 -9.11 0.41
C LYS A 20 -11.89 -8.63 -0.99
N SER A 21 -12.94 -8.41 -1.77
CA SER A 21 -12.83 -7.82 -3.10
C SER A 21 -12.08 -6.48 -3.01
N LEU A 22 -11.25 -6.22 -4.01
CA LEU A 22 -10.55 -4.96 -4.11
C LEU A 22 -11.53 -3.87 -4.56
N ASN A 23 -11.60 -2.79 -3.79
CA ASN A 23 -12.29 -1.57 -4.20
C ASN A 23 -11.36 -0.77 -5.11
N THR A 24 -11.38 -1.11 -6.40
CA THR A 24 -10.52 -0.50 -7.43
C THR A 24 -10.67 1.03 -7.47
N GLN A 25 -11.91 1.55 -7.37
CA GLN A 25 -12.13 3.00 -7.39
C GLN A 25 -11.44 3.71 -6.22
N LYS A 26 -11.52 3.12 -5.02
CA LYS A 26 -10.85 3.66 -3.82
C LYS A 26 -9.33 3.62 -3.95
N ILE A 27 -8.80 2.51 -4.46
CA ILE A 27 -7.37 2.33 -4.68
C ILE A 27 -6.85 3.37 -5.68
N ASN A 28 -7.54 3.56 -6.80
CA ASN A 28 -7.14 4.55 -7.81
C ASN A 28 -7.16 5.98 -7.25
N LYS A 29 -8.19 6.35 -6.47
CA LYS A 29 -8.22 7.64 -5.76
C LYS A 29 -7.03 7.83 -4.81
N HIS A 30 -6.64 6.77 -4.10
CA HIS A 30 -5.48 6.81 -3.22
C HIS A 30 -4.15 6.91 -3.99
N ILE A 31 -4.02 6.25 -5.14
CA ILE A 31 -2.86 6.38 -6.02
C ILE A 31 -2.73 7.82 -6.53
N GLU A 32 -3.82 8.43 -7.00
CA GLU A 32 -3.83 9.83 -7.42
C GLU A 32 -3.44 10.78 -6.28
N LEU A 33 -3.92 10.53 -5.06
CA LEU A 33 -3.52 11.31 -3.88
C LEU A 33 -2.02 11.17 -3.58
N LEU A 34 -1.48 9.95 -3.68
CA LEU A 34 -0.06 9.71 -3.46
C LEU A 34 0.81 10.33 -4.57
N LYS A 35 0.35 10.34 -5.83
CA LYS A 35 1.03 10.97 -6.97
C LYS A 35 1.27 12.48 -6.80
N GLN A 36 0.53 13.14 -5.92
CA GLN A 36 0.79 14.52 -5.54
C GLN A 36 2.07 14.68 -4.70
N GLN A 37 2.57 13.60 -4.11
CA GLN A 37 3.78 13.60 -3.28
C GLN A 37 5.02 13.30 -4.12
N HIS A 38 6.07 14.13 -3.99
CA HIS A 38 7.30 14.00 -4.77
C HIS A 38 7.93 12.60 -4.70
N TRP A 39 8.01 12.01 -3.50
CA TRP A 39 8.63 10.68 -3.32
C TRP A 39 7.89 9.56 -4.07
N PHE A 40 6.57 9.69 -4.25
CA PHE A 40 5.77 8.68 -4.92
C PHE A 40 5.77 8.85 -6.44
N ARG A 41 6.00 10.07 -6.96
CA ARG A 41 6.16 10.28 -8.41
C ARG A 41 7.28 9.43 -8.98
N ASN A 42 8.42 9.37 -8.28
CA ASN A 42 9.55 8.53 -8.67
C ASN A 42 9.17 7.03 -8.74
N ILE A 43 8.22 6.58 -7.92
CA ILE A 43 7.69 5.20 -7.96
C ILE A 43 6.70 5.05 -9.12
N TYR A 44 5.86 6.05 -9.35
CA TYR A 44 4.84 6.02 -10.40
C TYR A 44 5.44 6.07 -11.82
N GLU A 45 6.58 6.74 -11.99
CA GLU A 45 7.29 6.89 -13.27
C GLU A 45 8.20 5.70 -13.59
N ASP A 46 8.50 4.83 -12.63
CA ASP A 46 9.23 3.59 -12.85
C ASP A 46 8.26 2.50 -13.35
N ASP A 47 8.48 2.00 -14.57
CA ASP A 47 7.61 1.02 -15.23
C ASP A 47 7.37 -0.25 -14.39
N LYS A 48 8.40 -0.71 -13.67
CA LYS A 48 8.32 -1.95 -12.88
C LYS A 48 7.41 -1.74 -11.68
N TYR A 49 7.56 -0.61 -10.98
CA TYR A 49 6.68 -0.27 -9.88
C TYR A 49 5.27 0.09 -10.35
N TYR A 50 5.14 0.80 -11.47
CA TYR A 50 3.86 1.11 -12.09
C TYR A 50 3.05 -0.16 -12.33
N ALA A 51 3.65 -1.18 -12.94
CA ALA A 51 2.99 -2.47 -13.15
C ALA A 51 2.48 -3.10 -11.84
N LEU A 52 3.24 -3.01 -10.74
CA LEU A 52 2.82 -3.51 -9.44
C LEU A 52 1.64 -2.71 -8.85
N LEU A 53 1.59 -1.39 -9.02
CA LEU A 53 0.50 -0.55 -8.49
C LEU A 53 -0.87 -0.95 -9.06
N PHE A 54 -0.92 -1.45 -10.29
CA PHE A 54 -2.16 -1.80 -10.99
C PHE A 54 -2.38 -3.31 -11.17
N GLY A 55 -1.32 -4.10 -11.20
CA GLY A 55 -1.37 -5.54 -11.45
C GLY A 55 -1.25 -6.42 -10.20
N ASN A 56 -0.52 -5.98 -9.16
CA ASN A 56 -0.24 -6.84 -8.01
C ASN A 56 -1.33 -6.73 -6.94
N ARG A 57 -2.02 -7.85 -6.67
CA ARG A 57 -3.14 -7.91 -5.71
C ARG A 57 -2.75 -7.45 -4.30
N ARG A 58 -1.55 -7.79 -3.83
CA ARG A 58 -1.08 -7.47 -2.48
C ARG A 58 -0.77 -5.98 -2.35
N VAL A 59 -0.09 -5.40 -3.34
CA VAL A 59 0.17 -3.96 -3.41
C VAL A 59 -1.14 -3.18 -3.44
N ARG A 60 -2.09 -3.62 -4.27
CA ARG A 60 -3.41 -2.99 -4.38
C ARG A 60 -4.21 -3.09 -3.08
N PHE A 61 -4.20 -4.25 -2.42
CA PHE A 61 -4.83 -4.40 -1.10
C PHE A 61 -4.19 -3.48 -0.06
N TYR A 62 -2.87 -3.34 -0.07
CA TYR A 62 -2.15 -2.43 0.82
C TYR A 62 -2.60 -0.98 0.65
N LEU A 63 -2.78 -0.54 -0.60
CA LEU A 63 -3.23 0.80 -0.97
C LEU A 63 -4.71 1.06 -0.66
N GLN A 64 -5.53 0.04 -0.40
CA GLN A 64 -6.96 0.23 -0.11
C GLN A 64 -7.24 0.95 1.24
N SER A 65 -6.29 0.95 2.17
CA SER A 65 -6.49 1.51 3.53
C SER A 65 -6.27 3.02 3.58
N SER A 66 -7.35 3.79 3.81
CA SER A 66 -7.28 5.27 3.92
C SER A 66 -6.40 5.74 5.08
N LEU A 67 -6.45 5.05 6.23
CA LEU A 67 -5.57 5.34 7.36
C LEU A 67 -4.10 5.18 6.96
N ARG A 68 -3.79 4.12 6.21
CA ARG A 68 -2.43 3.84 5.74
C ARG A 68 -1.93 4.91 4.78
N ILE A 69 -2.77 5.32 3.83
CA ILE A 69 -2.44 6.38 2.86
C ILE A 69 -2.17 7.70 3.58
N LYS A 70 -3.06 8.09 4.53
CA LYS A 70 -2.83 9.28 5.35
C LYS A 70 -1.51 9.18 6.13
N ARG A 71 -1.20 8.04 6.74
CA ARG A 71 0.09 7.84 7.42
C ARG A 71 1.28 7.89 6.45
N MET A 72 1.15 7.38 5.23
CA MET A 72 2.19 7.33 4.22
C MET A 72 2.55 8.71 3.66
N ILE A 73 1.56 9.61 3.53
CA ILE A 73 1.79 11.01 3.15
C ILE A 73 2.69 11.71 4.16
N HIS A 74 2.49 11.47 5.46
CA HIS A 74 3.15 12.24 6.53
C HIS A 74 4.37 11.56 7.16
N LYS A 75 4.55 10.24 7.01
CA LYS A 75 5.59 9.48 7.74
C LYS A 75 6.52 8.73 6.79
N LYS A 76 7.80 9.14 6.74
CA LYS A 76 8.87 8.49 5.94
C LYS A 76 8.99 6.99 6.22
N LYS A 77 8.94 6.56 7.49
CA LYS A 77 8.96 5.13 7.88
C LYS A 77 7.84 4.30 7.23
N VAL A 78 6.69 4.91 6.93
CA VAL A 78 5.58 4.22 6.26
C VAL A 78 5.80 4.16 4.74
N GLN A 79 6.44 5.19 4.18
CA GLN A 79 6.89 5.21 2.78
C GLN A 79 7.93 4.12 2.53
N GLU A 80 8.94 4.01 3.40
CA GLU A 80 9.99 2.97 3.34
C GLU A 80 9.40 1.56 3.43
N LYS A 81 8.40 1.34 4.31
CA LYS A 81 7.66 0.07 4.37
C LYS A 81 6.93 -0.25 3.07
N PHE A 82 6.35 0.76 2.43
CA PHE A 82 5.70 0.57 1.13
C PHE A 82 6.71 0.26 0.03
N LEU A 83 7.84 0.96 -0.01
CA LEU A 83 8.93 0.67 -0.95
C LEU A 83 9.51 -0.73 -0.74
N THR A 84 9.64 -1.18 0.52
CA THR A 84 10.07 -2.55 0.86
C THR A 84 9.08 -3.58 0.34
N LEU A 85 7.77 -3.31 0.43
CA LEU A 85 6.75 -4.17 -0.17
C LEU A 85 6.90 -4.24 -1.68
N LEU A 86 7.04 -3.10 -2.36
CA LEU A 86 7.23 -3.08 -3.83
C LEU A 86 8.48 -3.86 -4.25
N ASN A 87 9.61 -3.63 -3.59
CA ASN A 87 10.85 -4.37 -3.84
C ASN A 87 10.71 -5.88 -3.62
N LYS A 88 9.93 -6.28 -2.61
CA LYS A 88 9.65 -7.69 -2.37
C LYS A 88 8.84 -8.31 -3.50
N GLU A 89 7.82 -7.61 -3.99
CA GLU A 89 6.95 -8.10 -5.06
C GLU A 89 7.62 -8.01 -6.44
N LEU A 90 8.63 -7.14 -6.63
CA LEU A 90 9.48 -7.14 -7.84
C LEU A 90 10.44 -8.33 -7.89
N LYS A 91 10.92 -8.77 -6.72
CA LYS A 91 11.78 -9.95 -6.58
C LYS A 91 10.96 -11.26 -6.53
N GLY A 92 9.63 -11.14 -6.56
CA GLY A 92 8.67 -12.23 -6.44
C GLY A 92 8.82 -13.28 -7.53
#